data_AF-A0A7V9MMN2-F1
#
_entry.id   AF-A0A7V9MMN2-F1
#
_cell.length_a   1.000
_cell.length_b   1.000
_cell.length_c   1.000
_cell.angle_alpha   90.00
_cell.angle_beta   90.00
_cell.angle_gamma   90.00
#
_symmetry.space_group_name_H-M   'P 1'
#
loop_
_entity.id
_entity.type
_entity.pdbx_description
1 polymer ?
#
loop_
_entity_poly.entity_id
_entity_poly.type
_entity_poly.pdbx_seq_one_letter_code
_entity_poly.pdbx_strand_id
1 'polypeptide(L)'
;MKTALIFMFTGIVTVINAQQNFNDFEGNGFHIIDYKSGKINTRAKNPRIDEINSSKHCASYTRTSSEPFDHIKLLLIGNLKDVSDYANYKEDSPKIKMKVYTSAPLGTMVEIHLGKQTLMEYPFCIHSQYQVRTTKQNQWEQLEFSFSQIPKGSKVKSSEVNQITILFAPETKGKKIFYFDDLTGPLFLEKKTIRKNKKFD
;
A
#
# COMPACT_ATOMS: atom_id res chain seq x y z
N MET A 1 17.70 -37.52 -47.24
CA MET A 1 18.15 -36.92 -45.97
C MET A 1 17.29 -35.70 -45.70
N LYS A 2 16.41 -35.73 -44.68
CA LYS A 2 15.54 -34.61 -44.32
C LYS A 2 16.11 -33.96 -43.06
N THR A 3 16.65 -32.76 -43.20
CA THR A 3 17.20 -31.97 -42.08
C THR A 3 16.03 -31.32 -41.34
N ALA A 4 15.82 -31.69 -40.07
CA ALA A 4 14.84 -31.04 -39.21
C ALA A 4 15.50 -29.84 -38.52
N LEU A 5 14.96 -28.65 -38.76
CA LEU A 5 15.40 -27.41 -38.12
C LEU A 5 14.65 -27.27 -36.79
N ILE A 6 15.35 -27.43 -35.67
CA ILE A 6 14.80 -27.23 -34.33
C ILE A 6 14.92 -25.74 -33.99
N PHE A 7 13.78 -25.04 -33.95
CA PHE A 7 13.71 -23.70 -33.37
C PHE A 7 13.60 -23.83 -31.84
N MET A 8 14.66 -23.46 -31.12
CA MET A 8 14.55 -23.17 -29.69
C MET A 8 13.84 -21.82 -29.51
N PHE A 9 12.61 -21.85 -29.02
CA PHE A 9 11.92 -20.67 -28.53
C PHE A 9 12.46 -20.33 -27.13
N THR A 10 13.37 -19.37 -27.03
CA THR A 10 13.69 -18.76 -25.74
C THR A 10 12.55 -17.81 -25.37
N GLY A 11 11.60 -18.31 -24.57
CA GLY A 11 10.57 -17.45 -23.98
C GLY A 11 11.22 -16.46 -23.02
N ILE A 12 11.17 -15.18 -23.35
CA ILE A 12 11.44 -14.10 -22.40
C ILE A 12 10.30 -14.12 -21.39
N VAL A 13 10.55 -14.61 -20.18
CA VAL A 13 9.63 -14.44 -19.06
C VAL A 13 9.78 -12.99 -18.62
N THR A 14 8.89 -12.11 -19.08
CA THR A 14 8.66 -10.84 -18.40
C THR A 14 8.17 -11.16 -17.00
N VAL A 15 9.03 -10.92 -16.01
CA VAL A 15 8.61 -10.91 -14.60
C VAL A 15 7.70 -9.70 -14.46
N ILE A 16 6.39 -9.94 -14.52
CA ILE A 16 5.43 -8.96 -14.02
C ILE A 16 5.72 -8.78 -12.53
N ASN A 17 5.99 -7.55 -12.09
CA ASN A 17 6.08 -7.23 -10.68
C ASN A 17 4.69 -7.41 -10.07
N ALA A 18 4.39 -8.64 -9.63
CA ALA A 18 3.13 -8.96 -8.98
C ALA A 18 3.02 -8.17 -7.68
N GLN A 19 1.86 -7.55 -7.46
CA GLN A 19 1.57 -6.73 -6.29
C GLN A 19 0.43 -7.32 -5.48
N GLN A 20 0.49 -7.16 -4.16
CA GLN A 20 -0.59 -7.52 -3.25
C GLN A 20 -1.63 -6.39 -3.24
N ASN A 21 -2.91 -6.72 -3.43
CA ASN A 21 -4.00 -5.83 -3.01
C ASN A 21 -4.27 -6.06 -1.52
N PHE A 22 -4.04 -5.04 -0.69
CA PHE A 22 -4.18 -5.14 0.75
C PHE A 22 -5.64 -5.04 1.20
N ASN A 23 -6.47 -4.30 0.47
CA ASN A 23 -7.91 -4.18 0.65
C ASN A 23 -8.55 -3.41 -0.51
N ASP A 24 -9.61 -3.99 -1.05
CA ASP A 24 -10.52 -3.43 -2.08
C ASP A 24 -11.90 -3.06 -1.49
N PHE A 25 -12.08 -3.25 -0.17
CA PHE A 25 -13.30 -3.00 0.61
C PHE A 25 -14.58 -3.68 0.08
N GLU A 26 -14.43 -4.71 -0.76
CA GLU A 26 -15.52 -5.55 -1.29
C GLU A 26 -15.54 -6.96 -0.68
N GLY A 27 -14.61 -7.25 0.25
CA GLY A 27 -14.52 -8.53 0.93
C GLY A 27 -13.63 -8.48 2.18
N ASN A 28 -13.00 -9.62 2.49
CA ASN A 28 -12.04 -9.70 3.59
C ASN A 28 -10.67 -9.18 3.12
N GLY A 29 -10.21 -8.07 3.71
CA GLY A 29 -8.84 -7.57 3.50
C GLY A 29 -7.77 -8.37 4.25
N PHE A 30 -6.50 -8.16 3.92
CA PHE A 30 -5.35 -8.83 4.56
C PHE A 30 -4.78 -8.05 5.76
N HIS A 31 -5.63 -7.30 6.45
CA HIS A 31 -5.21 -6.41 7.52
C HIS A 31 -6.26 -6.22 8.61
N ILE A 32 -5.80 -5.71 9.75
CA ILE A 32 -6.61 -5.19 10.84
C ILE A 32 -6.36 -3.68 10.93
N ILE A 33 -7.42 -2.88 11.05
CA ILE A 33 -7.28 -1.45 11.29
C ILE A 33 -7.22 -1.22 12.79
N ASP A 34 -6.05 -0.80 13.27
CA ASP A 34 -5.75 -0.79 14.71
C ASP A 34 -5.81 0.61 15.31
N TYR A 35 -5.08 1.56 14.73
CA TYR A 35 -5.04 2.93 15.23
C TYR A 35 -5.35 3.96 14.15
N LYS A 36 -6.14 4.95 14.53
CA LYS A 36 -6.46 6.11 13.70
C LYS A 36 -6.69 7.33 14.59
N SER A 37 -6.14 8.46 14.17
CA SER A 37 -6.70 9.76 14.55
C SER A 37 -7.74 10.13 13.50
N GLY A 38 -8.89 10.69 13.87
CA GLY A 38 -10.01 10.90 12.94
C GLY A 38 -10.98 9.73 12.85
N LYS A 39 -11.83 9.70 11.82
CA LYS A 39 -12.92 8.73 11.67
C LYS A 39 -12.82 7.99 10.34
N ILE A 40 -12.82 6.66 10.39
CA ILE A 40 -12.85 5.80 9.19
C ILE A 40 -14.18 5.06 9.10
N ASN A 41 -14.70 4.93 7.89
CA ASN A 41 -15.73 3.97 7.52
C ASN A 41 -15.14 3.07 6.43
N THR A 42 -14.97 1.78 6.72
CA THR A 42 -14.34 0.79 5.83
C THR A 42 -15.28 0.23 4.77
N ARG A 43 -16.55 0.66 4.76
CA ARG A 43 -17.56 0.19 3.83
C ARG A 43 -18.47 1.34 3.41
N ALA A 44 -17.87 2.50 3.13
CA ALA A 44 -18.60 3.64 2.60
C ALA A 44 -19.08 3.31 1.19
N LYS A 45 -20.27 3.79 0.80
CA LYS A 45 -20.70 3.74 -0.59
C LYS A 45 -19.70 4.53 -1.44
N ASN A 46 -19.29 4.00 -2.58
CA ASN A 46 -18.42 4.71 -3.51
C ASN A 46 -19.11 6.04 -3.92
N PRO A 47 -18.47 7.21 -3.69
CA PRO A 47 -19.07 8.52 -3.96
C PRO A 47 -19.31 8.77 -5.45
N ARG A 48 -18.58 8.05 -6.32
CA ARG A 48 -18.67 8.17 -7.77
C ARG A 48 -18.15 6.89 -8.42
N ILE A 49 -19.04 6.01 -8.85
CA ILE A 49 -18.66 4.83 -9.63
C ILE A 49 -18.27 5.29 -11.04
N ASP A 50 -17.05 4.98 -11.47
CA ASP A 50 -16.52 5.31 -12.80
C ASP A 50 -15.52 4.24 -13.30
N GLU A 51 -14.83 4.52 -14.41
CA GLU A 51 -13.85 3.61 -15.00
C GLU A 51 -12.56 3.47 -14.17
N ILE A 52 -12.25 4.43 -13.30
CA ILE A 52 -11.08 4.38 -12.42
C ILE A 52 -11.42 3.55 -11.18
N ASN A 53 -12.58 3.80 -10.58
CA ASN A 53 -13.08 3.00 -9.47
C ASN A 53 -14.53 2.53 -9.71
N SER A 54 -14.65 1.27 -10.13
CA SER A 54 -15.91 0.59 -10.36
C SER A 54 -16.48 -0.12 -9.12
N SER A 55 -15.78 -0.11 -7.97
CA SER A 55 -16.22 -0.73 -6.72
C SER A 55 -17.51 -0.10 -6.22
N LYS A 56 -18.39 -0.89 -5.60
CA LYS A 56 -19.63 -0.41 -4.97
C LYS A 56 -19.35 0.30 -3.65
N HIS A 57 -18.34 -0.16 -2.93
CA HIS A 57 -17.87 0.34 -1.65
C HIS A 57 -16.38 0.66 -1.71
N CYS A 58 -15.97 1.55 -0.82
CA CYS A 58 -14.58 1.92 -0.60
C CYS A 58 -14.41 2.33 0.87
N ALA A 59 -13.19 2.59 1.31
CA ALA A 59 -13.01 3.29 2.57
C ALA A 59 -13.26 4.79 2.43
N SER A 60 -13.80 5.40 3.48
CA SER A 60 -13.78 6.85 3.67
C SER A 60 -13.08 7.18 4.98
N TYR A 61 -12.26 8.22 4.95
CA TYR A 61 -11.54 8.73 6.10
C TYR A 61 -11.78 10.23 6.24
N THR A 62 -12.30 10.61 7.39
CA THR A 62 -12.50 12.00 7.79
C THR A 62 -11.43 12.38 8.80
N ARG A 63 -10.56 13.31 8.41
CA ARG A 63 -9.54 13.89 9.27
C ARG A 63 -10.14 14.63 10.46
N THR A 64 -9.39 14.68 11.55
CA THR A 64 -9.65 15.61 12.65
C THR A 64 -9.39 17.06 12.21
N SER A 65 -9.90 18.02 12.98
CA SER A 65 -9.59 19.43 12.75
C SER A 65 -8.28 19.87 13.42
N SER A 66 -7.78 19.14 14.43
CA SER A 66 -6.70 19.58 15.31
C SER A 66 -5.34 18.95 15.01
N GLU A 67 -5.29 17.70 14.53
CA GLU A 67 -4.04 16.96 14.38
C GLU A 67 -3.36 17.22 13.03
N PRO A 68 -2.09 17.67 13.02
CA PRO A 68 -1.34 17.87 11.78
C PRO A 68 -0.92 16.56 11.10
N PHE A 69 -0.76 15.47 11.86
CA PHE A 69 -0.30 14.16 11.39
C PHE A 69 -1.37 13.09 11.60
N ASP A 70 -2.54 13.37 11.06
CA ASP A 70 -3.64 12.44 11.06
C ASP A 70 -3.32 11.20 10.22
N HIS A 71 -3.56 10.02 10.79
CA HIS A 71 -3.14 8.78 10.16
C HIS A 71 -4.07 7.59 10.39
N ILE A 72 -3.89 6.57 9.55
CA ILE A 72 -4.53 5.26 9.63
C ILE A 72 -3.41 4.22 9.66
N LYS A 73 -3.41 3.31 10.65
CA LYS A 73 -2.52 2.14 10.67
C LYS A 73 -3.28 0.89 10.21
N LEU A 74 -2.76 0.25 9.17
CA LEU A 74 -3.15 -1.08 8.71
C LEU A 74 -2.11 -2.08 9.24
N LEU A 75 -2.52 -2.94 10.17
CA LEU A 75 -1.70 -4.04 10.66
C LEU A 75 -1.87 -5.24 9.75
N LEU A 76 -0.80 -5.69 9.12
CA LEU A 76 -0.87 -6.75 8.14
C LEU A 76 -0.89 -8.13 8.81
N ILE A 77 -1.62 -9.08 8.22
CA ILE A 77 -1.69 -10.46 8.71
C ILE A 77 -0.46 -11.24 8.20
N GLY A 78 0.72 -10.86 8.68
CA GLY A 78 2.02 -11.42 8.30
C GLY A 78 3.02 -10.36 7.82
N ASN A 79 4.27 -10.77 7.60
CA ASN A 79 5.29 -9.90 7.04
C ASN A 79 5.20 -9.84 5.51
N LEU A 80 5.57 -8.70 4.94
CA LEU A 80 5.83 -8.57 3.51
C LEU A 80 7.11 -9.32 3.13
N LYS A 81 7.23 -9.68 1.84
CA LYS A 81 8.52 -10.00 1.21
C LYS A 81 9.43 -8.76 1.34
N ASP A 82 10.73 -8.99 1.21
CA ASP A 82 11.73 -7.93 1.29
C ASP A 82 11.32 -6.72 0.43
N VAL A 83 11.21 -5.54 1.06
CA VAL A 83 10.70 -4.32 0.42
C VAL A 83 11.81 -3.41 -0.12
N SER A 84 13.06 -3.86 -0.21
CA SER A 84 14.17 -3.03 -0.70
C SER A 84 13.96 -2.51 -2.13
N ASP A 85 13.26 -3.26 -2.97
CA ASP A 85 12.92 -2.85 -4.34
C ASP A 85 11.95 -1.65 -4.39
N TYR A 86 11.21 -1.40 -3.31
CA TYR A 86 10.36 -0.21 -3.18
C TYR A 86 11.13 0.97 -2.56
N ALA A 87 12.14 0.71 -1.73
CA ALA A 87 12.87 1.74 -0.97
C ALA A 87 14.09 2.31 -1.72
N ASN A 88 13.88 2.81 -2.93
CA ASN A 88 14.93 3.42 -3.75
C ASN A 88 14.38 4.45 -4.76
N TYR A 89 15.28 5.24 -5.35
CA TYR A 89 14.93 6.35 -6.26
C TYR A 89 14.89 5.97 -7.75
N LYS A 90 14.95 4.68 -8.11
CA LYS A 90 14.90 4.29 -9.53
C LYS A 90 13.49 4.47 -10.08
N GLU A 91 13.40 4.94 -11.32
CA GLU A 91 12.13 5.21 -11.98
C GLU A 91 11.32 3.92 -12.21
N ASP A 92 12.00 2.84 -12.60
CA ASP A 92 11.45 1.52 -12.92
C ASP A 92 11.10 0.67 -11.69
N SER A 93 11.42 1.15 -10.48
CA SER A 93 11.07 0.45 -9.24
C SER A 93 9.55 0.32 -9.07
N PRO A 94 9.07 -0.83 -8.55
CA PRO A 94 7.65 -1.02 -8.29
C PRO A 94 7.12 0.07 -7.35
N LYS A 95 5.91 0.56 -7.63
CA LYS A 95 5.26 1.62 -6.84
C LYS A 95 4.17 1.04 -5.96
N ILE A 96 4.03 1.57 -4.74
CA ILE A 96 2.78 1.42 -3.97
C ILE A 96 1.73 2.25 -4.70
N LYS A 97 0.51 1.73 -4.86
CA LYS A 97 -0.58 2.46 -5.54
C LYS A 97 -1.85 2.45 -4.71
N MET A 98 -2.67 3.49 -4.85
CA MET A 98 -3.95 3.57 -4.17
C MET A 98 -4.90 4.45 -4.99
N LYS A 99 -6.15 4.02 -5.14
CA LYS A 99 -7.19 4.88 -5.72
C LYS A 99 -7.66 5.86 -4.66
N VAL A 100 -7.80 7.14 -5.02
CA VAL A 100 -8.26 8.19 -4.11
C VAL A 100 -9.28 9.09 -4.79
N TYR A 101 -10.31 9.48 -4.03
CA TYR A 101 -11.26 10.54 -4.36
C TYR A 101 -11.35 11.52 -3.20
N THR A 102 -11.25 12.81 -3.47
CA THR A 102 -11.37 13.86 -2.44
C THR A 102 -11.81 15.19 -3.02
N SER A 103 -12.43 16.03 -2.19
CA SER A 103 -12.67 17.45 -2.48
C SER A 103 -11.55 18.37 -1.96
N ALA A 104 -10.48 17.82 -1.36
CA ALA A 104 -9.32 18.60 -0.95
C ALA A 104 -8.65 19.31 -2.15
N PRO A 105 -7.96 20.44 -1.96
CA PRO A 105 -7.31 21.17 -3.05
C PRO A 105 -6.35 20.30 -3.88
N LEU A 106 -6.18 20.64 -5.16
CA LEU A 106 -5.15 20.03 -6.02
C LEU A 106 -3.76 20.16 -5.39
N GLY A 107 -2.91 19.17 -5.61
CA GLY A 107 -1.57 19.14 -5.02
C GLY A 107 -1.54 18.71 -3.54
N THR A 108 -2.67 18.22 -3.01
CA THR A 108 -2.75 17.69 -1.64
C THR A 108 -1.82 16.49 -1.51
N MET A 109 -0.90 16.54 -0.55
CA MET A 109 0.04 15.44 -0.31
C MET A 109 -0.66 14.23 0.31
N VAL A 110 -0.30 13.04 -0.14
CA VAL A 110 -0.64 11.77 0.51
C VAL A 110 0.67 11.04 0.76
N GLU A 111 0.79 10.49 1.96
CA GLU A 111 2.02 9.85 2.42
C GLU A 111 1.71 8.45 2.95
N ILE A 112 2.58 7.50 2.64
CA ILE A 112 2.54 6.13 3.13
C ILE A 112 3.85 5.82 3.84
N HIS A 113 3.76 5.19 5.01
CA HIS A 113 4.91 4.55 5.66
C HIS A 113 4.76 3.04 5.58
N LEU A 114 5.84 2.36 5.21
CA LEU A 114 6.02 0.94 5.51
C LEU A 114 6.80 0.82 6.81
N GLY A 115 6.30 0.03 7.74
CA GLY A 115 6.87 -0.09 9.08
C GLY A 115 6.57 -1.43 9.73
N LYS A 116 6.79 -1.49 11.04
CA LYS A 116 6.59 -2.68 11.86
C LYS A 116 5.59 -2.37 12.97
N GLN A 117 4.70 -3.33 13.24
CA GLN A 117 3.85 -3.32 14.42
C GLN A 117 4.74 -3.49 15.66
N THR A 118 4.88 -2.44 16.43
CA THR A 118 5.70 -2.37 17.64
C THR A 118 5.23 -1.21 18.53
N LEU A 119 5.70 -1.18 19.78
CA LEU A 119 5.47 -0.06 20.71
C LEU A 119 6.45 1.10 20.48
N MET A 120 7.45 0.95 19.59
CA MET A 120 8.34 2.04 19.25
C MET A 120 7.60 3.10 18.44
N GLU A 121 7.91 4.37 18.68
CA GLU A 121 7.35 5.50 17.95
C GLU A 121 8.22 5.92 16.76
N TYR A 122 7.69 6.83 15.95
CA TYR A 122 8.45 7.45 14.86
C TYR A 122 9.78 8.06 15.38
N PRO A 123 10.91 7.86 14.69
CA PRO A 123 11.09 7.14 13.42
C PRO A 123 11.41 5.65 13.55
N PHE A 124 11.58 5.12 14.77
CA PHE A 124 12.15 3.79 15.02
C PHE A 124 11.28 2.64 14.48
N CYS A 125 9.95 2.83 14.41
CA CYS A 125 9.00 1.84 13.89
C CYS A 125 8.76 1.89 12.38
N ILE A 126 9.39 2.82 11.66
CA ILE A 126 9.22 3.00 10.22
C ILE A 126 10.44 2.43 9.48
N HIS A 127 10.21 1.64 8.44
CA HIS A 127 11.25 1.24 7.49
C HIS A 127 11.45 2.34 6.44
N SER A 128 10.39 2.77 5.75
CA SER A 128 10.48 3.67 4.59
C SER A 128 9.23 4.51 4.41
N GLN A 129 9.38 5.70 3.83
CA GLN A 129 8.30 6.65 3.54
C GLN A 129 8.15 6.88 2.04
N TYR A 130 6.91 7.12 1.61
CA TYR A 130 6.54 7.31 0.22
C TYR A 130 5.53 8.44 0.10
N GLN A 131 5.67 9.28 -0.91
CA GLN A 131 4.85 10.48 -1.09
C GLN A 131 4.36 10.62 -2.52
N VAL A 132 3.21 11.27 -2.65
CA VAL A 132 2.59 11.67 -3.92
C VAL A 132 1.67 12.86 -3.66
N ARG A 133 1.36 13.65 -4.69
CA ARG A 133 0.39 14.73 -4.62
C ARG A 133 -0.79 14.43 -5.54
N THR A 134 -2.00 14.74 -5.07
CA THR A 134 -3.22 14.60 -5.89
C THR A 134 -3.15 15.49 -7.13
N THR A 135 -3.61 14.96 -8.26
CA THR A 135 -3.70 15.68 -9.52
C THR A 135 -5.15 15.98 -9.92
N LYS A 136 -6.11 15.36 -9.21
CA LYS A 136 -7.54 15.56 -9.42
C LYS A 136 -8.23 16.02 -8.14
N GLN A 137 -9.40 16.60 -8.32
CA GLN A 137 -10.31 17.01 -7.25
C GLN A 137 -11.73 16.63 -7.68
N ASN A 138 -12.53 16.09 -6.75
CA ASN A 138 -13.91 15.60 -6.98
C ASN A 138 -14.03 14.52 -8.08
N GLN A 139 -12.96 13.74 -8.28
CA GLN A 139 -12.87 12.62 -9.23
C GLN A 139 -11.93 11.55 -8.66
N TRP A 140 -12.11 10.30 -9.09
CA TRP A 140 -11.15 9.25 -8.77
C TRP A 140 -9.86 9.40 -9.57
N GLU A 141 -8.74 9.16 -8.91
CA GLU A 141 -7.43 8.97 -9.53
C GLU A 141 -6.71 7.79 -8.87
N GLN A 142 -5.85 7.12 -9.64
CA GLN A 142 -4.88 6.19 -9.07
C GLN A 142 -3.61 6.97 -8.76
N LEU A 143 -3.26 7.02 -7.48
CA LEU A 143 -2.00 7.60 -7.02
C LEU A 143 -0.90 6.54 -7.10
N GLU A 144 0.26 6.93 -7.62
CA GLU A 144 1.48 6.12 -7.62
C GLU A 144 2.52 6.78 -6.71
N PHE A 145 2.88 6.11 -5.63
CA PHE A 145 3.72 6.68 -4.59
C PHE A 145 5.19 6.53 -4.92
N SER A 146 5.94 7.62 -4.80
CA SER A 146 7.39 7.62 -4.97
C SER A 146 8.08 7.49 -3.62
N PHE A 147 9.18 6.73 -3.57
CA PHE A 147 10.03 6.66 -2.40
C PHE A 147 10.53 8.05 -2.03
N SER A 148 10.39 8.41 -0.76
CA SER A 148 10.84 9.69 -0.20
C SER A 148 12.15 9.48 0.56
N GLN A 149 12.13 8.62 1.60
CA GLN A 149 13.30 8.37 2.44
C GLN A 149 13.14 7.13 3.34
N ILE A 150 14.27 6.68 3.89
CA ILE A 150 14.31 5.89 5.13
C ILE A 150 14.58 6.88 6.27
N PRO A 151 13.65 7.08 7.23
CA PRO A 151 13.85 8.05 8.31
C PRO A 151 15.14 7.78 9.10
N LYS A 152 15.89 8.84 9.41
CA LYS A 152 17.09 8.74 10.25
C LYS A 152 16.72 8.15 11.62
N GLY A 153 17.32 7.02 11.95
CA GLY A 153 17.05 6.30 13.20
C GLY A 153 16.11 5.11 13.06
N SER A 154 15.60 4.82 11.86
CA SER A 154 14.87 3.57 11.56
C SER A 154 15.57 2.35 12.15
N LYS A 155 14.79 1.44 12.76
CA LYS A 155 15.26 0.15 13.30
C LYS A 155 14.61 -1.05 12.63
N VAL A 156 13.76 -0.82 11.63
CA VAL A 156 13.02 -1.87 10.93
C VAL A 156 13.82 -2.33 9.73
N LYS A 157 13.99 -3.64 9.56
CA LYS A 157 14.61 -4.22 8.36
C LYS A 157 13.59 -4.37 7.23
N SER A 158 14.06 -4.38 5.98
CA SER A 158 13.23 -4.59 4.78
C SER A 158 12.37 -5.85 4.83
N SER A 159 12.85 -6.90 5.49
CA SER A 159 12.14 -8.18 5.65
C SER A 159 11.21 -8.26 6.87
N GLU A 160 11.10 -7.18 7.66
CA GLU A 160 10.32 -7.15 8.91
C GLU A 160 9.06 -6.29 8.81
N VAL A 161 8.75 -5.75 7.63
CA VAL A 161 7.60 -4.89 7.42
C VAL A 161 6.31 -5.68 7.55
N ASN A 162 5.43 -5.23 8.44
CA ASN A 162 4.10 -5.81 8.68
C ASN A 162 3.05 -4.75 9.08
N GLN A 163 3.34 -3.46 8.82
CA GLN A 163 2.42 -2.36 9.05
C GLN A 163 2.50 -1.36 7.89
N ILE A 164 1.33 -0.85 7.47
CA ILE A 164 1.23 0.28 6.55
C ILE A 164 0.55 1.44 7.29
N THR A 165 1.19 2.61 7.32
CA THR A 165 0.57 3.84 7.84
C THR A 165 0.22 4.75 6.67
N ILE A 166 -1.01 5.27 6.61
CA ILE A 166 -1.47 6.21 5.59
C ILE A 166 -1.72 7.56 6.25
N LEU A 167 -1.18 8.63 5.68
CA LEU A 167 -1.42 10.01 6.08
C LEU A 167 -1.96 10.79 4.89
N PHE A 168 -3.14 11.40 5.07
CA PHE A 168 -3.71 12.29 4.07
C PHE A 168 -3.44 13.73 4.46
N ALA A 169 -2.90 14.55 3.57
CA ALA A 169 -2.53 15.96 3.77
C ALA A 169 -1.69 16.23 5.05
N PRO A 170 -0.66 15.42 5.36
CA PRO A 170 0.16 15.62 6.57
C PRO A 170 0.72 17.06 6.65
N GLU A 171 1.06 17.49 7.86
CA GLU A 171 1.51 18.87 8.18
C GLU A 171 0.45 19.95 8.02
N THR A 172 -0.80 19.58 7.73
CA THR A 172 -1.93 20.50 7.65
C THR A 172 -2.97 20.18 8.71
N LYS A 173 -3.71 21.19 9.17
CA LYS A 173 -4.90 21.03 10.01
C LYS A 173 -6.18 21.14 9.18
N GLY A 174 -7.31 20.93 9.85
CA GLY A 174 -8.64 21.12 9.27
C GLY A 174 -9.26 19.83 8.72
N LYS A 175 -10.58 19.77 8.86
CA LYS A 175 -11.40 18.63 8.46
C LYS A 175 -11.38 18.48 6.93
N LYS A 176 -10.96 17.31 6.46
CA LYS A 176 -10.96 16.90 5.05
C LYS A 176 -11.45 15.46 4.97
N ILE A 177 -12.15 15.11 3.89
CA ILE A 177 -12.65 13.76 3.65
C ILE A 177 -11.92 13.19 2.45
N PHE A 178 -11.40 11.97 2.61
CA PHE A 178 -10.75 11.19 1.56
C PHE A 178 -11.48 9.87 1.44
N TYR A 179 -11.83 9.48 0.23
CA TYR A 179 -12.23 8.13 -0.10
C TYR A 179 -11.04 7.45 -0.74
N PHE A 180 -10.81 6.20 -0.39
CA PHE A 180 -9.69 5.45 -0.93
C PHE A 180 -10.01 3.97 -1.08
N ASP A 181 -9.34 3.34 -2.02
CA ASP A 181 -9.59 1.97 -2.44
C ASP A 181 -8.35 1.36 -3.11
N ASP A 182 -8.36 0.04 -3.31
CA ASP A 182 -7.35 -0.71 -4.06
C ASP A 182 -5.90 -0.34 -3.67
N LEU A 183 -5.60 -0.35 -2.38
CA LEU A 183 -4.23 -0.15 -1.91
C LEU A 183 -3.39 -1.37 -2.31
N THR A 184 -2.40 -1.16 -3.18
CA THR A 184 -1.55 -2.22 -3.73
C THR A 184 -0.07 -1.97 -3.46
N GLY A 185 0.71 -3.04 -3.27
CA GLY A 185 2.14 -2.93 -2.97
C GLY A 185 2.86 -4.27 -2.84
N PRO A 186 3.90 -4.38 -1.99
CA PRO A 186 4.73 -5.58 -1.90
C PRO A 186 3.93 -6.84 -1.53
N LEU A 187 4.35 -7.99 -2.04
CA LEU A 187 3.72 -9.28 -1.72
C LEU A 187 3.94 -9.70 -0.26
N PHE A 188 3.06 -10.52 0.29
CA PHE A 188 3.30 -11.21 1.56
C PHE A 188 4.43 -12.24 1.45
N LEU A 189 5.22 -12.37 2.51
CA LEU A 189 6.17 -13.46 2.64
C LEU A 189 5.40 -14.79 2.73
N GLU A 190 5.62 -15.67 1.76
CA GLU A 190 5.02 -17.00 1.76
C GLU A 190 5.49 -17.79 2.99
N LYS A 191 4.55 -18.32 3.77
CA LYS A 191 4.89 -19.31 4.80
C LYS A 191 5.27 -20.61 4.08
N LYS A 192 6.54 -21.04 4.18
CA LYS A 192 6.93 -22.40 3.77
C LYS A 192 6.05 -23.40 4.52
N THR A 193 5.15 -24.08 3.82
CA THR A 193 4.44 -25.22 4.39
C THR A 193 5.46 -26.34 4.60
N ILE A 194 5.79 -26.66 5.85
CA ILE A 194 6.51 -27.91 6.15
C ILE A 194 5.54 -29.03 5.77
N ARG A 195 5.75 -29.67 4.60
CA ARG A 195 5.09 -30.94 4.29
C ARG A 195 5.53 -31.92 5.37
N LYS A 196 4.64 -32.26 6.30
CA LYS A 196 4.86 -33.40 7.20
C LYS A 196 5.05 -34.61 6.29
N ASN A 197 6.28 -35.11 6.19
CA ASN A 197 6.53 -36.41 5.60
C ASN A 197 5.83 -37.45 6.48
N LYS A 198 4.60 -37.83 6.11
CA LYS A 198 4.03 -39.11 6.53
C LYS A 198 4.81 -40.19 5.78
N LYS A 199 5.82 -40.77 6.42
CA LYS A 199 6.11 -42.19 6.26
C LYS A 199 5.61 -42.85 7.54
N PHE A 200 4.48 -43.54 7.41
CA PHE A 200 4.17 -44.64 8.31
C PHE A 200 4.90 -45.84 7.71
N ASP A 201 5.86 -46.37 8.46
CA ASP A 201 6.21 -47.78 8.36
C ASP A 201 5.24 -48.57 9.26
#